data_AF-A0A7W6P9T8-F1
#
_entry.id   AF-A0A7W6P9T8-F1
#
_cell.length_a   1.000
_cell.length_b   1.000
_cell.length_c   1.000
_cell.angle_alpha   90.00
_cell.angle_beta   90.00
_cell.angle_gamma   90.00
#
_symmetry.space_group_name_H-M   'P 1'
#
loop_
_entity.id
_entity.type
_entity.pdbx_description
1 polymer ?
#
loop_
_entity_poly.entity_id
_entity_poly.type
_entity_poly.pdbx_seq_one_letter_code
_entity_poly.pdbx_strand_id
1 'polypeptide(L)'
;MGPKDNLIDVTESGVTGWMNVKVVFRSGKTVKGYLPAAAIELVKLHWEDIKYDKFVNVCAHACADRLIDLQYLLALARVESGTHWNDTSSTITGGAYEGTGAIGPFQFMPKTWKAYVDQHSHEVFVTYTGIGDPGQQAILAAYTVDEAINAHEKKFGVLPTISELYLYHFLGMPAAQDVLGAGRTRSIADVLTERGHDAQAMISGNESVFLSGGAPRSVDQVLDEVYRRLSVAYGQNRSLLQNAPDWYPIVADGRDAPWLATAEAEMAKGVSEAPSRDSDTNPNLNDSIAAYLESVGFGANEPYTTPWCAAFVHWCLKNCGDDKAAEAADTPKPASQAKAWLMLPEAVGPQKGAIAVKKSHDPRYTGHVGFVDAVSDDGSEITLLGGNQSPSEGGGVDRVCLKVYPAADMLGYRWPKPKDR
;
A
#
# COMPACT_ATOMS: atom_id res chain seq x y z
N MET A 1 -39.29 -22.18 6.10
CA MET A 1 -38.12 -21.40 6.56
C MET A 1 -38.04 -21.50 8.06
N GLY A 2 -36.84 -21.71 8.60
CA GLY A 2 -36.56 -21.51 10.02
C GLY A 2 -36.16 -20.06 10.31
N PRO A 3 -36.06 -19.65 11.59
CA PRO A 3 -35.77 -18.29 12.02
C PRO A 3 -34.36 -17.75 11.65
N LYS A 4 -33.58 -18.48 10.85
CA LYS A 4 -32.22 -18.11 10.41
C LYS A 4 -32.00 -18.32 8.90
N ASP A 5 -33.05 -18.57 8.13
CA ASP A 5 -32.98 -18.61 6.66
C ASP A 5 -33.17 -17.18 6.12
N ASN A 6 -32.42 -16.79 5.09
CA ASN A 6 -32.45 -15.43 4.55
C ASN A 6 -33.28 -15.36 3.26
N LEU A 7 -34.15 -14.35 3.17
CA LEU A 7 -34.78 -13.91 1.93
C LEU A 7 -33.87 -12.90 1.23
N ILE A 8 -33.46 -13.21 0.00
CA ILE A 8 -32.67 -12.32 -0.85
C ILE A 8 -33.35 -12.16 -2.22
N ASP A 9 -32.90 -11.18 -3.01
CA ASP A 9 -33.41 -10.87 -4.36
C ASP A 9 -34.95 -10.70 -4.41
N VAL A 10 -35.51 -10.04 -3.39
CA VAL A 10 -36.96 -9.79 -3.26
C VAL A 10 -37.38 -8.72 -4.26
N THR A 11 -38.12 -9.09 -5.30
CA THR A 11 -38.53 -8.21 -6.40
C THR A 11 -40.02 -8.40 -6.72
N GLU A 12 -40.66 -7.40 -7.34
CA GLU A 12 -42.06 -7.54 -7.75
C GLU A 12 -42.23 -8.68 -8.78
N SER A 13 -43.25 -9.51 -8.59
CA SER A 13 -43.49 -10.65 -9.49
C SER A 13 -44.30 -10.31 -10.75
N GLY A 14 -44.80 -9.07 -10.86
CA GLY A 14 -45.80 -8.68 -11.85
C GLY A 14 -47.21 -9.23 -11.55
N VAL A 15 -47.35 -10.10 -10.54
CA VAL A 15 -48.63 -10.55 -10.00
C VAL A 15 -48.92 -9.77 -8.73
N THR A 16 -50.05 -9.05 -8.70
CA THR A 16 -50.46 -8.22 -7.57
C THR A 16 -50.43 -9.01 -6.26
N GLY A 17 -49.68 -8.50 -5.27
CA GLY A 17 -49.57 -9.10 -3.95
C GLY A 17 -48.57 -10.25 -3.82
N TRP A 18 -47.76 -10.53 -4.85
CA TRP A 18 -46.72 -11.56 -4.84
C TRP A 18 -45.35 -10.99 -5.19
N MET A 19 -44.32 -11.48 -4.49
CA MET A 19 -42.92 -11.14 -4.73
C MET A 19 -42.16 -12.37 -5.26
N ASN A 20 -41.29 -12.15 -6.24
CA ASN A 20 -40.22 -13.08 -6.58
C ASN A 20 -39.21 -13.07 -5.43
N VAL A 21 -38.79 -14.25 -4.98
CA VAL A 21 -37.81 -14.37 -3.90
C VAL A 21 -36.79 -15.47 -4.18
N LYS A 22 -35.58 -15.29 -3.66
CA LYS A 22 -34.56 -16.32 -3.55
C LYS A 22 -34.34 -16.60 -2.06
N VAL A 23 -34.61 -17.83 -1.63
CA VAL A 23 -34.39 -18.27 -0.25
C VAL A 23 -33.04 -18.96 -0.18
N VAL A 24 -32.16 -18.43 0.68
CA VAL A 24 -30.90 -19.09 1.04
C VAL A 24 -31.09 -19.80 2.37
N PHE A 25 -31.12 -21.13 2.32
CA PHE A 25 -31.20 -21.97 3.51
C PHE A 25 -29.85 -22.02 4.20
N ARG A 26 -29.88 -22.30 5.50
CA ARG A 26 -28.68 -22.49 6.33
C ARG A 26 -27.66 -23.50 5.79
N SER A 27 -28.10 -24.46 4.98
CA SER A 27 -27.26 -25.44 4.30
C SER A 27 -26.53 -24.89 3.06
N GLY A 28 -26.66 -23.61 2.74
CA GLY A 28 -26.21 -22.99 1.49
C GLY A 28 -27.11 -23.31 0.29
N LYS A 29 -28.07 -24.24 0.44
CA LYS A 29 -29.04 -24.54 -0.62
C LYS A 29 -29.86 -23.30 -0.93
N THR A 30 -30.00 -23.01 -2.21
CA THR A 30 -30.82 -21.90 -2.67
C THR A 30 -32.03 -22.38 -3.44
N VAL A 31 -33.21 -21.81 -3.16
CA VAL A 31 -34.46 -22.07 -3.89
C VAL A 31 -35.07 -20.74 -4.34
N LYS A 32 -35.49 -20.66 -5.61
CA LYS A 32 -36.29 -19.55 -6.13
C LYS A 32 -37.78 -19.88 -6.03
N GLY A 33 -38.61 -18.90 -5.74
CA GLY A 33 -40.05 -19.09 -5.66
C GLY A 33 -40.81 -17.78 -5.49
N TYR A 34 -42.08 -17.90 -5.12
CA TYR A 34 -42.98 -16.79 -4.90
C TYR A 34 -43.43 -16.77 -3.44
N LEU A 35 -43.46 -15.58 -2.83
CA LEU A 35 -44.07 -15.37 -1.52
C LEU A 35 -45.10 -14.23 -1.61
N PRO A 36 -46.21 -14.30 -0.86
CA PRO A 36 -47.11 -13.16 -0.73
C PRO A 36 -46.37 -11.97 -0.16
N ALA A 37 -46.55 -10.78 -0.73
CA ALA A 37 -45.94 -9.55 -0.22
C ALA A 37 -46.30 -9.30 1.25
N ALA A 38 -47.53 -9.62 1.64
CA ALA A 38 -48.00 -9.52 3.03
C ALA A 38 -47.34 -10.53 4.00
N ALA A 39 -46.68 -11.56 3.48
CA ALA A 39 -45.93 -12.54 4.28
C ALA A 39 -44.43 -12.19 4.39
N ILE A 40 -43.99 -11.09 3.77
CA ILE A 40 -42.61 -10.61 3.80
C ILE A 40 -42.55 -9.40 4.71
N GLU A 41 -41.82 -9.55 5.80
CA GLU A 41 -41.41 -8.42 6.63
C GLU A 41 -40.06 -7.90 6.12
N LEU A 42 -40.03 -6.66 5.65
CA LEU A 42 -38.79 -5.98 5.31
C LEU A 42 -38.14 -5.46 6.59
N VAL A 43 -37.11 -6.16 7.07
CA VAL A 43 -36.28 -5.69 8.16
C VAL A 43 -35.24 -4.74 7.58
N LYS A 44 -35.31 -3.46 7.97
CA LYS A 44 -34.22 -2.53 7.68
C LYS A 44 -33.01 -2.95 8.50
N LEU A 45 -31.89 -3.23 7.84
CA LEU A 45 -30.64 -3.51 8.52
C LEU A 45 -30.15 -2.23 9.21
N HIS A 46 -29.73 -2.37 10.47
CA HIS A 46 -29.05 -1.31 11.19
C HIS A 46 -27.63 -1.79 11.47
N TRP A 47 -26.66 -0.99 11.05
CA TRP A 47 -25.24 -1.27 11.29
C TRP A 47 -24.72 -0.24 12.26
N GLU A 48 -24.03 -0.71 13.30
CA GLU A 48 -23.47 0.16 14.32
C GLU A 48 -22.14 0.75 13.85
N ASP A 49 -21.88 1.98 14.26
CA ASP A 49 -20.56 2.58 14.16
C ASP A 49 -19.55 1.78 14.97
N ILE A 50 -18.35 1.64 14.42
CA ILE A 50 -17.26 0.95 15.11
C ILE A 50 -16.24 1.97 15.64
N LYS A 51 -15.76 1.78 16.86
CA LYS A 51 -14.66 2.57 17.42
C LYS A 51 -13.34 2.18 16.76
N TYR A 52 -12.43 3.13 16.64
CA TYR A 52 -11.14 2.94 15.96
C TYR A 52 -10.33 1.77 16.50
N ASP A 53 -10.20 1.65 17.82
CA ASP A 53 -9.49 0.55 18.47
C ASP A 53 -10.06 -0.81 18.06
N LYS A 54 -11.39 -0.96 18.09
CA LYS A 54 -12.06 -2.20 17.66
C LYS A 54 -11.90 -2.45 16.16
N PHE A 55 -11.97 -1.41 15.33
CA PHE A 55 -11.81 -1.55 13.88
C PHE A 55 -10.39 -1.96 13.50
N VAL A 56 -9.37 -1.33 14.09
CA VAL A 56 -7.96 -1.69 13.91
C VAL A 56 -7.74 -3.15 14.30
N ASN A 57 -8.30 -3.59 15.44
CA ASN A 57 -8.22 -4.98 15.86
C ASN A 57 -8.83 -5.95 14.83
N VAL A 58 -9.98 -5.63 14.24
CA VAL A 58 -10.61 -6.50 13.23
C VAL A 58 -9.79 -6.49 11.93
N CYS A 59 -9.32 -5.33 11.49
CA CYS A 59 -8.45 -5.22 10.31
C CYS A 59 -7.15 -6.01 10.51
N ALA A 60 -6.54 -5.92 11.69
CA ALA A 60 -5.35 -6.66 12.06
C ALA A 60 -5.58 -8.18 11.93
N HIS A 61 -6.69 -8.70 12.45
CA HIS A 61 -7.00 -10.13 12.32
C HIS A 61 -7.18 -10.52 10.86
N ALA A 62 -7.96 -9.75 10.11
CA ALA A 62 -8.22 -10.01 8.69
C ALA A 62 -6.92 -10.04 7.85
N CYS A 63 -5.98 -9.15 8.17
CA CYS A 63 -4.68 -9.04 7.49
C CYS A 63 -3.70 -10.15 7.89
N ALA A 64 -3.62 -10.50 9.18
CA ALA A 64 -2.63 -11.44 9.69
C ALA A 64 -2.77 -12.82 9.04
N ASP A 65 -4.01 -13.29 8.87
CA ASP A 65 -4.31 -14.60 8.25
C ASP A 65 -3.86 -14.68 6.78
N ARG A 66 -3.60 -13.54 6.13
CA ARG A 66 -3.35 -13.41 4.69
C ARG A 66 -2.04 -12.70 4.35
N LEU A 67 -1.24 -12.37 5.37
CA LEU A 67 0.02 -11.62 5.20
C LEU A 67 -0.15 -10.28 4.46
N ILE A 68 -1.26 -9.60 4.70
CA ILE A 68 -1.56 -8.29 4.10
C ILE A 68 -1.04 -7.17 5.01
N ASP A 69 -0.60 -6.07 4.40
CA ASP A 69 -0.26 -4.85 5.12
C ASP A 69 -1.51 -4.21 5.75
N LEU A 70 -1.59 -4.21 7.09
CA LEU A 70 -2.65 -3.53 7.83
C LEU A 70 -2.72 -2.04 7.52
N GLN A 71 -1.58 -1.38 7.32
CA GLN A 71 -1.56 0.04 7.03
C GLN A 71 -2.23 0.32 5.69
N TYR A 72 -2.00 -0.54 4.69
CA TYR A 72 -2.71 -0.48 3.41
C TYR A 72 -4.21 -0.67 3.60
N LEU A 73 -4.64 -1.67 4.38
CA LEU A 73 -6.07 -1.93 4.58
C LEU A 73 -6.76 -0.75 5.30
N LEU A 74 -6.12 -0.16 6.30
CA LEU A 74 -6.64 1.03 7.00
C LEU A 74 -6.64 2.26 6.09
N ALA A 75 -5.61 2.44 5.26
CA ALA A 75 -5.54 3.54 4.30
C ALA A 75 -6.64 3.42 3.25
N LEU A 76 -6.87 2.21 2.72
CA LEU A 76 -7.98 1.91 1.82
C LEU A 76 -9.31 2.29 2.47
N ALA A 77 -9.58 1.81 3.68
CA ALA A 77 -10.81 2.12 4.40
C ALA A 77 -11.01 3.63 4.61
N ARG A 78 -9.96 4.37 4.96
CA ARG A 78 -10.04 5.82 5.16
C ARG A 78 -10.31 6.57 3.85
N VAL A 79 -9.65 6.18 2.76
CA VAL A 79 -9.87 6.80 1.44
C VAL A 79 -11.31 6.57 0.98
N GLU A 80 -11.81 5.34 1.08
CA GLU A 80 -13.15 4.95 0.62
C GLU A 80 -14.28 5.54 1.49
N SER A 81 -14.06 5.66 2.80
CA SER A 81 -15.07 6.21 3.70
C SER A 81 -15.11 7.74 3.77
N GLY A 82 -14.05 8.43 3.37
CA GLY A 82 -13.99 9.90 3.32
C GLY A 82 -14.48 10.56 4.61
N THR A 83 -15.57 11.35 4.53
CA THR A 83 -16.13 12.06 5.68
C THR A 83 -16.85 11.17 6.70
N HIS A 84 -17.08 9.90 6.37
CA HIS A 84 -17.61 8.90 7.30
C HIS A 84 -16.53 8.26 8.18
N TRP A 85 -15.27 8.61 7.94
CA TRP A 85 -14.18 8.40 8.88
C TRP A 85 -14.13 9.58 9.86
N ASN A 86 -14.63 9.39 11.08
CA ASN A 86 -14.83 10.49 12.02
C ASN A 86 -13.75 10.56 13.11
N ASP A 87 -12.74 11.40 12.86
CA ASP A 87 -11.61 11.62 13.79
C ASP A 87 -12.03 12.32 15.09
N THR A 88 -13.16 13.03 15.11
CA THR A 88 -13.64 13.71 16.33
C THR A 88 -14.25 12.72 17.32
N SER A 89 -15.00 11.73 16.83
CA SER A 89 -15.62 10.69 17.67
C SER A 89 -14.82 9.39 17.74
N SER A 90 -13.69 9.31 17.03
CA SER A 90 -12.90 8.10 16.82
C SER A 90 -13.76 6.92 16.37
N THR A 91 -14.67 7.16 15.43
CA THR A 91 -15.58 6.14 14.90
C THR A 91 -15.57 6.08 13.38
N ILE A 92 -15.84 4.89 12.86
CA ILE A 92 -16.10 4.64 11.46
C ILE A 92 -17.57 4.28 11.33
N THR A 93 -18.28 5.00 10.47
CA THR A 93 -19.74 4.86 10.35
C THR A 93 -20.14 3.53 9.72
N GLY A 94 -21.00 2.80 10.43
CA GLY A 94 -21.63 1.58 9.90
C GLY A 94 -22.62 1.93 8.80
N GLY A 95 -22.59 1.18 7.69
CA GLY A 95 -23.49 1.45 6.56
C GLY A 95 -23.31 2.83 5.91
N ALA A 96 -22.11 3.44 6.02
CA ALA A 96 -21.79 4.66 5.29
C ALA A 96 -22.24 4.54 3.82
N TYR A 97 -22.83 5.60 3.28
CA TYR A 97 -23.33 5.62 1.89
C TYR A 97 -24.48 4.63 1.57
N GLU A 98 -25.22 4.15 2.60
CA GLU A 98 -26.46 3.37 2.38
C GLU A 98 -27.41 4.11 1.43
N GLY A 99 -27.84 3.43 0.36
CA GLY A 99 -28.78 3.96 -0.62
C GLY A 99 -28.18 4.84 -1.72
N THR A 100 -26.88 5.17 -1.65
CA THR A 100 -26.18 5.94 -2.69
C THR A 100 -25.31 5.08 -3.60
N GLY A 101 -25.18 3.78 -3.33
CA GLY A 101 -24.43 2.84 -4.17
C GLY A 101 -23.57 1.88 -3.33
N ALA A 102 -22.26 2.06 -3.41
CA ALA A 102 -21.27 1.39 -2.58
C ALA A 102 -21.53 1.65 -1.08
N ILE A 103 -21.28 0.65 -0.23
CA ILE A 103 -21.67 0.71 1.19
C ILE A 103 -20.46 0.51 2.10
N GLY A 104 -20.45 1.25 3.22
CA GLY A 104 -19.55 1.17 4.37
C GLY A 104 -18.08 1.44 4.06
N PRO A 105 -17.16 1.11 4.98
CA PRO A 105 -15.81 1.66 4.98
C PRO A 105 -14.93 1.27 3.81
N PHE A 106 -15.21 0.16 3.14
CA PHE A 106 -14.51 -0.30 1.94
C PHE A 106 -15.38 -0.23 0.69
N GLN A 107 -16.49 0.53 0.74
CA GLN A 107 -17.30 0.87 -0.44
C GLN A 107 -17.64 -0.33 -1.34
N PHE A 108 -18.03 -1.46 -0.74
CA PHE A 108 -18.46 -2.62 -1.52
C PHE A 108 -19.79 -2.36 -2.21
N MET A 109 -19.83 -2.61 -3.51
CA MET A 109 -21.09 -2.65 -4.26
C MET A 109 -21.93 -3.86 -3.85
N PRO A 110 -23.27 -3.72 -3.67
CA PRO A 110 -24.14 -4.83 -3.27
C PRO A 110 -24.02 -6.09 -4.14
N LYS A 111 -23.85 -5.90 -5.46
CA LYS A 111 -23.66 -6.99 -6.41
C LYS A 111 -22.33 -7.73 -6.18
N THR A 112 -21.25 -6.99 -5.92
CA THR A 112 -19.91 -7.55 -5.66
C THR A 112 -19.90 -8.29 -4.33
N TRP A 113 -20.42 -7.66 -3.26
CA TRP A 113 -20.59 -8.30 -1.95
C TRP A 113 -21.35 -9.62 -2.08
N LYS A 114 -22.50 -9.58 -2.76
CA LYS A 114 -23.32 -10.76 -2.99
C LYS A 114 -22.57 -11.88 -3.68
N ALA A 115 -21.84 -11.58 -4.76
CA ALA A 115 -21.06 -12.57 -5.51
C ALA A 115 -20.00 -13.23 -4.62
N TYR A 116 -19.29 -12.43 -3.83
CA TYR A 116 -18.29 -12.93 -2.89
C TYR A 116 -18.89 -13.81 -1.79
N VAL A 117 -20.02 -13.41 -1.20
CA VAL A 117 -20.72 -14.25 -0.21
C VAL A 117 -21.23 -15.55 -0.84
N ASP A 118 -21.80 -15.50 -2.05
CA ASP A 118 -22.24 -16.70 -2.78
C ASP A 118 -21.07 -17.68 -3.02
N GLN A 119 -19.89 -17.17 -3.37
CA GLN A 119 -18.74 -17.99 -3.77
C GLN A 119 -17.86 -18.44 -2.60
N HIS A 120 -17.69 -17.59 -1.57
CA HIS A 120 -16.65 -17.76 -0.56
C HIS A 120 -17.15 -17.71 0.89
N SER A 121 -18.46 -17.63 1.16
CA SER A 121 -18.98 -17.54 2.56
C SER A 121 -18.56 -18.66 3.52
N HIS A 122 -18.04 -19.78 3.02
CA HIS A 122 -17.48 -20.86 3.82
C HIS A 122 -15.98 -20.67 4.13
N GLU A 123 -15.27 -19.85 3.35
CA GLU A 123 -13.85 -19.49 3.49
C GLU A 123 -13.69 -18.16 4.25
N VAL A 124 -14.63 -17.24 4.06
CA VAL A 124 -14.68 -15.94 4.72
C VAL A 124 -15.93 -15.84 5.58
N PHE A 125 -15.77 -15.57 6.88
CA PHE A 125 -16.85 -15.47 7.88
C PHE A 125 -17.73 -14.21 7.68
N VAL A 126 -18.30 -14.04 6.50
CA VAL A 126 -19.13 -12.90 6.09
C VAL A 126 -20.53 -13.36 5.69
N THR A 127 -21.52 -12.50 5.92
CA THR A 127 -22.94 -12.80 5.68
C THR A 127 -23.56 -11.80 4.70
N TYR A 128 -24.69 -12.17 4.08
CA TYR A 128 -25.41 -11.26 3.17
C TYR A 128 -25.83 -9.94 3.84
N THR A 129 -26.20 -9.98 5.12
CA THR A 129 -26.63 -8.80 5.89
C THR A 129 -25.46 -7.98 6.46
N GLY A 130 -24.24 -8.51 6.34
CA GLY A 130 -23.02 -7.88 6.83
C GLY A 130 -22.44 -6.80 5.93
N ILE A 131 -23.06 -6.48 4.80
CA ILE A 131 -22.49 -5.53 3.84
C ILE A 131 -22.21 -4.16 4.45
N GLY A 132 -22.97 -3.68 5.43
CA GLY A 132 -22.69 -2.41 6.12
C GLY A 132 -21.93 -2.56 7.44
N ASP A 133 -21.60 -3.78 7.86
CA ASP A 133 -20.83 -4.06 9.08
C ASP A 133 -19.33 -3.81 8.82
N PRO A 134 -18.70 -2.82 9.48
CA PRO A 134 -17.30 -2.50 9.24
C PRO A 134 -16.33 -3.67 9.43
N GLY A 135 -16.63 -4.57 10.36
CA GLY A 135 -15.77 -5.72 10.64
C GLY A 135 -15.83 -6.79 9.56
N GLN A 136 -17.03 -7.15 9.11
CA GLN A 136 -17.21 -8.09 8.00
C GLN A 136 -16.66 -7.52 6.69
N GLN A 137 -16.78 -6.20 6.47
CA GLN A 137 -16.12 -5.58 5.32
C GLN A 137 -14.60 -5.67 5.40
N ALA A 138 -13.99 -5.45 6.56
CA ALA A 138 -12.54 -5.59 6.70
C ALA A 138 -12.06 -7.01 6.34
N ILE A 139 -12.81 -8.04 6.73
CA ILE A 139 -12.52 -9.44 6.36
C ILE A 139 -12.58 -9.62 4.85
N LEU A 140 -13.64 -9.16 4.20
CA LEU A 140 -13.77 -9.32 2.75
C LEU A 140 -12.75 -8.46 1.99
N ALA A 141 -12.49 -7.24 2.43
CA ALA A 141 -11.49 -6.35 1.84
C ALA A 141 -10.11 -7.00 1.88
N ALA A 142 -9.68 -7.52 3.03
CA ALA A 142 -8.46 -8.29 3.14
C ALA A 142 -8.42 -9.46 2.13
N TYR A 143 -9.49 -10.26 2.05
CA TYR A 143 -9.59 -11.35 1.07
C TYR A 143 -9.39 -10.86 -0.38
N THR A 144 -10.08 -9.79 -0.78
CA THR A 144 -9.95 -9.25 -2.15
C THR A 144 -8.56 -8.69 -2.44
N VAL A 145 -7.84 -8.20 -1.42
CA VAL A 145 -6.46 -7.72 -1.57
C VAL A 145 -5.51 -8.88 -1.78
N ASP A 146 -5.63 -9.97 -1.01
CA ASP A 146 -4.85 -11.19 -1.21
C ASP A 146 -5.08 -11.78 -2.62
N GLU A 147 -6.35 -11.89 -3.04
CA GLU A 147 -6.67 -12.32 -4.41
C GLU A 147 -6.05 -11.40 -5.47
N ALA A 148 -6.08 -10.08 -5.26
CA ALA A 148 -5.48 -9.12 -6.18
C ALA A 148 -3.96 -9.26 -6.26
N ILE A 149 -3.27 -9.45 -5.12
CA ILE A 149 -1.82 -9.70 -5.08
C ILE A 149 -1.47 -10.93 -5.91
N ASN A 150 -2.13 -12.06 -5.62
CA ASN A 150 -1.88 -13.33 -6.30
C ASN A 150 -2.20 -13.24 -7.80
N ALA A 151 -3.31 -12.60 -8.18
CA ALA A 151 -3.69 -12.44 -9.58
C ALA A 151 -2.75 -11.49 -10.33
N HIS A 152 -2.23 -10.46 -9.66
CA HIS A 152 -1.27 -9.53 -10.24
C HIS A 152 0.08 -10.20 -10.47
N GLU A 153 0.62 -10.86 -9.45
CA GLU A 153 1.89 -11.59 -9.56
C GLU A 153 1.83 -12.66 -10.65
N LYS A 154 0.74 -13.43 -10.70
CA LYS A 154 0.53 -14.42 -11.75
C LYS A 154 0.50 -13.82 -13.16
N LYS A 155 -0.08 -12.63 -13.34
CA LYS A 155 -0.24 -12.01 -14.67
C LYS A 155 1.00 -11.23 -15.11
N PHE A 156 1.67 -10.56 -14.19
CA PHE A 156 2.75 -9.60 -14.49
C PHE A 156 4.13 -10.06 -14.00
N GLY A 157 4.22 -11.13 -13.21
CA GLY A 157 5.48 -11.70 -12.72
C GLY A 157 6.17 -10.87 -11.63
N VAL A 158 5.46 -9.89 -11.06
CA VAL A 158 5.94 -8.99 -10.01
C VAL A 158 4.83 -8.74 -9.01
N LEU A 159 5.17 -8.37 -7.77
CA LEU A 159 4.17 -7.92 -6.80
C LEU A 159 3.61 -6.54 -7.20
N PRO A 160 2.31 -6.29 -6.97
CA PRO A 160 1.71 -4.99 -7.25
C PRO A 160 2.19 -3.92 -6.26
N THR A 161 2.24 -2.68 -6.73
CA THR A 161 2.30 -1.50 -5.86
C THR A 161 0.96 -1.26 -5.15
N ILE A 162 0.97 -0.44 -4.10
CA ILE A 162 -0.26 -0.08 -3.36
C ILE A 162 -1.31 0.62 -4.26
N SER A 163 -0.88 1.40 -5.25
CA SER A 163 -1.79 2.05 -6.20
C SER A 163 -2.39 1.06 -7.19
N GLU A 164 -1.60 0.08 -7.62
CA GLU A 164 -2.08 -1.00 -8.49
C GLU A 164 -3.09 -1.87 -7.73
N LEU A 165 -2.85 -2.19 -6.45
CA LEU A 165 -3.82 -2.88 -5.59
C LEU A 165 -5.13 -2.12 -5.43
N TYR A 166 -5.06 -0.81 -5.27
CA TYR A 166 -6.25 0.02 -5.17
C TYR A 166 -7.06 0.01 -6.47
N LEU A 167 -6.41 -0.08 -7.64
CA LEU A 167 -7.15 -0.27 -8.90
C LEU A 167 -7.91 -1.60 -8.97
N TYR A 168 -7.40 -2.68 -8.36
CA TYR A 168 -8.17 -3.93 -8.25
C TYR A 168 -9.42 -3.76 -7.38
N HIS A 169 -9.29 -3.07 -6.26
CA HIS A 169 -10.43 -2.74 -5.40
C HIS A 169 -11.48 -1.93 -6.17
N PHE A 170 -11.00 -0.93 -6.90
CA PHE A 170 -11.86 0.06 -7.53
C PHE A 170 -12.53 -0.46 -8.82
N LEU A 171 -11.75 -1.02 -9.75
CA LEU A 171 -12.24 -1.44 -11.06
C LEU A 171 -12.71 -2.90 -11.08
N GLY A 172 -12.35 -3.67 -10.06
CA GLY A 172 -12.46 -5.12 -10.07
C GLY A 172 -11.39 -5.79 -10.93
N MET A 173 -11.24 -7.10 -10.74
CA MET A 173 -10.08 -7.85 -11.25
C MET A 173 -9.88 -7.80 -12.77
N PRO A 174 -10.90 -8.03 -13.62
CA PRO A 174 -10.69 -8.03 -15.07
C PRO A 174 -10.27 -6.66 -15.61
N ALA A 175 -10.98 -5.60 -15.19
CA ALA A 175 -10.74 -4.25 -15.66
C ALA A 175 -9.40 -3.70 -15.15
N ALA A 176 -9.04 -3.96 -13.89
CA ALA A 176 -7.73 -3.56 -13.35
C ALA A 176 -6.59 -4.21 -14.15
N GLN A 177 -6.67 -5.51 -14.43
CA GLN A 177 -5.63 -6.20 -15.19
C GLN A 177 -5.54 -5.73 -16.65
N ASP A 178 -6.66 -5.37 -17.28
CA ASP A 178 -6.67 -4.80 -18.62
C ASP A 178 -6.05 -3.41 -18.66
N VAL A 179 -6.39 -2.55 -17.68
CA VAL A 179 -5.81 -1.21 -17.50
C VAL A 179 -4.31 -1.28 -17.26
N LEU A 180 -3.87 -2.10 -16.31
CA LEU A 180 -2.46 -2.25 -15.94
C LEU A 180 -1.63 -2.86 -17.08
N GLY A 181 -2.25 -3.68 -17.94
CA GLY A 181 -1.59 -4.27 -19.11
C GLY A 181 -1.59 -3.41 -20.37
N ALA A 182 -2.36 -2.31 -20.44
CA ALA A 182 -2.55 -1.55 -21.67
C ALA A 182 -1.46 -0.49 -21.95
N GLY A 183 -0.61 -0.19 -20.97
CA GLY A 183 0.45 0.81 -21.09
C GLY A 183 0.12 2.10 -20.33
N ARG A 184 1.13 2.59 -19.61
CA ARG A 184 1.01 3.62 -18.57
C ARG A 184 0.55 5.01 -19.04
N THR A 185 0.87 5.39 -20.26
CA THR A 185 0.52 6.72 -20.82
C THR A 185 -0.86 6.76 -21.47
N ARG A 186 -1.57 5.63 -21.55
CA ARG A 186 -2.89 5.57 -22.21
C ARG A 186 -3.98 6.18 -21.34
N SER A 187 -4.96 6.83 -21.95
CA SER A 187 -6.22 7.24 -21.29
C SER A 187 -6.90 6.01 -20.68
N ILE A 188 -7.25 6.09 -19.41
CA ILE A 188 -7.91 4.97 -18.72
C ILE A 188 -9.32 4.73 -19.27
N ALA A 189 -10.04 5.79 -19.65
CA ALA A 189 -11.36 5.71 -20.26
C ALA A 189 -11.32 4.97 -21.60
N ASP A 190 -10.29 5.24 -22.41
CA ASP A 190 -10.12 4.60 -23.71
C ASP A 190 -9.83 3.12 -23.54
N VAL A 191 -8.92 2.77 -22.63
CA VAL A 191 -8.57 1.38 -22.33
C VAL A 191 -9.78 0.60 -21.84
N LEU A 192 -10.54 1.14 -20.90
CA LEU A 192 -11.75 0.50 -20.38
C LEU A 192 -12.77 0.26 -21.50
N THR A 193 -13.03 1.29 -22.32
CA THR A 193 -13.97 1.20 -23.44
C THR A 193 -13.54 0.16 -24.48
N GLU A 194 -12.26 0.20 -24.92
CA GLU A 194 -11.72 -0.74 -25.92
C GLU A 194 -11.77 -2.20 -25.46
N ARG A 195 -11.68 -2.42 -24.15
CA ARG A 195 -11.71 -3.75 -23.52
C ARG A 195 -13.13 -4.19 -23.16
N GLY A 196 -14.14 -3.38 -23.47
CA GLY A 196 -15.55 -3.71 -23.30
C GLY A 196 -16.08 -3.50 -21.88
N HIS A 197 -15.39 -2.71 -21.06
CA HIS A 197 -15.87 -2.30 -19.73
C HIS A 197 -16.73 -1.04 -19.84
N ASP A 198 -17.65 -0.85 -18.89
CA ASP A 198 -18.48 0.37 -18.80
C ASP A 198 -17.68 1.52 -18.19
N ALA A 199 -16.84 2.15 -19.03
CA ALA A 199 -15.97 3.24 -18.61
C ALA A 199 -16.76 4.41 -18.01
N GLN A 200 -17.94 4.72 -18.54
CA GLN A 200 -18.76 5.82 -18.07
C GLN A 200 -19.23 5.58 -16.63
N ALA A 201 -19.79 4.39 -16.35
CA ALA A 201 -20.26 4.05 -15.01
C ALA A 201 -19.11 4.00 -13.99
N MET A 202 -17.94 3.49 -14.39
CA MET A 202 -16.76 3.40 -13.53
C MET A 202 -16.18 4.79 -13.20
N ILE A 203 -16.22 5.72 -14.15
CA ILE A 203 -15.65 7.07 -13.98
C ILE A 203 -16.61 8.00 -13.21
N SER A 204 -17.91 7.99 -13.54
CA SER A 204 -18.86 8.97 -12.98
C SER A 204 -19.01 8.91 -11.47
N GLY A 205 -18.82 7.72 -10.87
CA GLY A 205 -18.86 7.59 -9.41
C GLY A 205 -17.67 8.25 -8.71
N ASN A 206 -16.56 8.48 -9.42
CA ASN A 206 -15.26 8.80 -8.83
C ASN A 206 -14.44 9.74 -9.72
N GLU A 207 -15.10 10.74 -10.31
CA GLU A 207 -14.49 11.67 -11.25
C GLU A 207 -13.21 12.33 -10.73
N SER A 208 -13.13 12.58 -9.43
CA SER A 208 -11.93 13.16 -8.81
C SER A 208 -10.68 12.27 -8.93
N VAL A 209 -10.85 10.95 -9.08
CA VAL A 209 -9.78 9.97 -9.30
C VAL A 209 -9.45 9.87 -10.79
N PHE A 210 -10.47 9.76 -11.64
CA PHE A 210 -10.28 9.43 -13.06
C PHE A 210 -10.18 10.63 -13.99
N LEU A 211 -10.57 11.82 -13.55
CA LEU A 211 -10.55 13.03 -14.35
C LEU A 211 -9.56 14.06 -13.78
N SER A 212 -9.02 14.90 -14.66
CA SER A 212 -8.25 16.10 -14.33
C SER A 212 -8.71 17.23 -15.24
N GLY A 213 -9.23 18.31 -14.67
CA GLY A 213 -9.84 19.40 -15.44
C GLY A 213 -11.00 18.96 -16.34
N GLY A 214 -11.72 17.89 -15.96
CA GLY A 214 -12.81 17.30 -16.73
C GLY A 214 -12.37 16.32 -17.84
N ALA A 215 -11.07 16.16 -18.09
CA ALA A 215 -10.55 15.20 -19.07
C ALA A 215 -10.12 13.88 -18.39
N PRO A 216 -10.31 12.71 -19.02
CA PRO A 216 -9.80 11.44 -18.49
C PRO A 216 -8.29 11.46 -18.29
N ARG A 217 -7.87 11.00 -17.10
CA ARG A 217 -6.47 10.77 -16.77
C ARG A 217 -5.93 9.56 -17.53
N SER A 218 -4.62 9.58 -17.76
CA SER A 218 -3.88 8.37 -18.15
C SER A 218 -3.77 7.38 -16.99
N VAL A 219 -3.39 6.13 -17.28
CA VAL A 219 -3.15 5.11 -16.24
C VAL A 219 -2.16 5.59 -15.19
N ASP A 220 -1.01 6.17 -15.58
CA ASP A 220 -0.03 6.72 -14.63
C ASP A 220 -0.61 7.85 -13.78
N GLN A 221 -1.36 8.77 -14.38
CA GLN A 221 -1.96 9.87 -13.64
C GLN A 221 -3.03 9.42 -12.64
N VAL A 222 -3.70 8.28 -12.89
CA VAL A 222 -4.59 7.65 -11.93
C VAL A 222 -3.78 6.97 -10.81
N LEU A 223 -2.73 6.22 -11.15
CA LEU A 223 -1.86 5.59 -10.16
C LEU A 223 -1.20 6.61 -9.23
N ASP A 224 -0.78 7.77 -9.76
CA ASP A 224 -0.23 8.89 -8.99
C ASP A 224 -1.28 9.55 -8.07
N GLU A 225 -2.52 9.72 -8.56
CA GLU A 225 -3.62 10.25 -7.75
C GLU A 225 -3.93 9.36 -6.56
N VAL A 226 -4.05 8.06 -6.85
CA VAL A 226 -4.33 7.03 -5.88
C VAL A 226 -3.19 6.94 -4.87
N TYR A 227 -1.94 6.95 -5.34
CA TYR A 227 -0.76 6.99 -4.48
C TYR A 227 -0.85 8.17 -3.51
N ARG A 228 -1.09 9.38 -4.02
CA ARG A 228 -1.22 10.60 -3.21
C ARG A 228 -2.30 10.46 -2.13
N ARG A 229 -3.47 9.91 -2.48
CA ARG A 229 -4.58 9.71 -1.52
C ARG A 229 -4.23 8.69 -0.45
N LEU A 230 -3.65 7.57 -0.86
CA LEU A 230 -3.20 6.53 0.06
C LEU A 230 -2.13 7.09 1.00
N SER A 231 -1.09 7.77 0.49
CA SER A 231 -0.02 8.38 1.30
C SER A 231 -0.55 9.32 2.37
N VAL A 232 -1.53 10.17 2.04
CA VAL A 232 -2.19 11.03 3.02
C VAL A 232 -2.92 10.19 4.08
N ALA A 233 -3.65 9.14 3.66
CA ALA A 233 -4.35 8.26 4.58
C ALA A 233 -3.39 7.46 5.49
N TYR A 234 -2.22 7.04 5.00
CA TYR A 234 -1.15 6.44 5.82
C TYR A 234 -0.72 7.40 6.93
N GLY A 235 -0.42 8.66 6.59
CA GLY A 235 -0.05 9.69 7.57
C GLY A 235 -1.14 9.90 8.63
N GLN A 236 -2.39 10.04 8.19
CA GLN A 236 -3.55 10.21 9.08
C GLN A 236 -3.84 9.00 9.97
N ASN A 237 -3.48 7.80 9.53
CA ASN A 237 -3.69 6.56 10.28
C ASN A 237 -2.54 6.21 11.23
N ARG A 238 -1.44 6.96 11.25
CA ARG A 238 -0.25 6.65 12.06
C ARG A 238 -0.56 6.42 13.54
N SER A 239 -1.43 7.24 14.14
CA SER A 239 -1.82 7.11 15.55
C SER A 239 -2.67 5.86 15.84
N LEU A 240 -3.34 5.31 14.83
CA LEU A 240 -4.16 4.10 14.98
C LEU A 240 -3.30 2.85 15.14
N LEU A 241 -2.11 2.86 14.53
CA LEU A 241 -1.14 1.77 14.62
C LEU A 241 -0.47 1.70 15.99
N GLN A 242 -0.42 2.81 16.73
CA GLN A 242 0.05 2.80 18.13
C GLN A 242 -0.85 1.95 19.05
N ASN A 243 -2.10 1.70 18.64
CA ASN A 243 -3.09 0.93 19.38
C ASN A 243 -3.49 -0.36 18.64
N ALA A 244 -2.72 -0.80 17.65
CA ALA A 244 -2.96 -2.11 17.08
C ALA A 244 -2.71 -3.21 18.14
N PRO A 245 -3.35 -4.38 18.02
CA PRO A 245 -3.18 -5.44 19.00
C PRO A 245 -1.73 -5.91 19.12
N ASP A 246 -1.26 -6.16 20.34
CA ASP A 246 0.12 -6.61 20.63
C ASP A 246 0.55 -7.89 19.90
N TRP A 247 -0.41 -8.75 19.54
CA TRP A 247 -0.15 -9.99 18.80
C TRP A 247 -0.11 -9.77 17.28
N TYR A 248 -0.68 -8.68 16.77
CA TYR A 248 -0.50 -8.31 15.37
C TYR A 248 0.94 -7.83 15.23
N PRO A 249 1.67 -8.23 14.18
CA PRO A 249 2.98 -7.67 13.93
C PRO A 249 2.78 -6.20 13.50
N ILE A 250 2.48 -5.32 14.45
CA ILE A 250 2.68 -3.91 14.29
C ILE A 250 4.17 -3.82 14.00
N VAL A 251 4.52 -3.42 12.79
CA VAL A 251 5.79 -2.73 12.63
C VAL A 251 5.59 -1.40 13.33
N ALA A 252 5.64 -1.44 14.66
CA ALA A 252 5.96 -0.30 15.48
C ALA A 252 7.27 0.26 14.95
N ASP A 253 7.59 1.50 15.28
CA ASP A 253 8.86 2.19 15.02
C ASP A 253 10.10 1.44 15.61
N GLY A 254 10.29 0.18 15.26
CA GLY A 254 10.92 -0.82 16.11
C GLY A 254 11.01 -2.21 15.47
N ARG A 255 10.95 -2.32 14.13
CA ARG A 255 11.87 -3.29 13.53
C ARG A 255 13.26 -2.75 13.81
N ASP A 256 14.03 -3.50 14.59
CA ASP A 256 15.43 -3.16 14.82
C ASP A 256 16.09 -2.99 13.45
N ALA A 257 16.49 -1.76 13.16
CA ALA A 257 17.15 -1.37 11.92
C ALA A 257 18.60 -1.03 12.28
N PRO A 258 19.41 -2.02 12.69
CA PRO A 258 20.77 -1.75 13.14
C PRO A 258 21.61 -1.09 12.04
N TRP A 259 21.27 -1.30 10.77
CA TRP A 259 21.89 -0.60 9.64
C TRP A 259 21.60 0.89 9.60
N LEU A 260 20.44 1.34 10.09
CA LEU A 260 20.14 2.76 10.23
C LEU A 260 21.01 3.36 11.33
N ALA A 261 21.20 2.66 12.46
CA ALA A 261 22.12 3.08 13.51
C ALA A 261 23.58 3.15 13.00
N THR A 262 24.01 2.20 12.15
CA THR A 262 25.30 2.27 11.46
C THR A 262 25.40 3.51 10.56
N ALA A 263 24.34 3.85 9.82
CA ALA A 263 24.30 5.04 8.99
C ALA A 263 24.34 6.34 9.82
N GLU A 264 23.64 6.38 10.95
CA GLU A 264 23.65 7.50 11.91
C GLU A 264 25.06 7.70 12.50
N ALA A 265 25.77 6.62 12.78
CA ALA A 265 27.16 6.68 13.24
C ALA A 265 28.11 7.26 12.18
N GLU A 266 27.97 6.89 10.90
CA GLU A 266 28.75 7.48 9.81
C GLU A 266 28.41 8.96 9.59
N MET A 267 27.15 9.36 9.75
CA MET A 267 26.76 10.77 9.73
C MET A 267 27.40 11.54 10.88
N ALA A 268 27.42 10.97 12.10
CA ALA A 268 28.03 11.59 13.27
C ALA A 268 29.55 11.77 13.15
N LYS A 269 30.23 10.88 12.39
CA LYS A 269 31.64 11.06 12.01
C LYS A 269 31.87 12.24 11.07
N GLY A 270 30.84 12.69 10.34
CA GLY A 270 30.93 13.79 9.38
C GLY A 270 31.54 13.39 8.04
N VAL A 271 31.36 12.13 7.60
CA VAL A 271 31.91 11.60 6.33
C VAL A 271 31.47 12.47 5.15
N SER A 272 32.42 12.99 4.37
CA SER A 272 32.19 13.83 3.19
C SER A 272 33.29 13.70 2.16
N GLU A 273 33.03 14.05 0.90
CA GLU A 273 34.02 14.11 -0.19
C GLU A 273 35.02 15.29 -0.05
N ALA A 274 34.89 16.10 1.00
CA ALA A 274 35.79 17.24 1.19
C ALA A 274 37.13 16.72 1.72
N PRO A 275 38.27 17.15 1.16
CA PRO A 275 39.55 16.90 1.81
C PRO A 275 39.48 17.46 3.24
N SER A 276 39.84 16.63 4.22
CA SER A 276 39.85 17.03 5.63
C SER A 276 40.59 18.37 5.78
N ARG A 277 39.95 19.37 6.38
CA ARG A 277 40.58 20.65 6.71
C ARG A 277 41.66 20.53 7.79
N ASP A 278 41.73 19.37 8.43
CA ASP A 278 42.62 19.08 9.56
C ASP A 278 43.32 17.73 9.30
N SER A 279 44.18 17.72 8.27
CA SER A 279 44.94 16.55 7.82
C SER A 279 45.82 15.92 8.91
N ASP A 280 46.01 16.62 10.04
CA ASP A 280 46.90 16.21 11.11
C ASP A 280 46.15 15.55 12.29
N THR A 281 44.81 15.63 12.36
CA THR A 281 44.04 15.08 13.51
C THR A 281 43.00 14.03 13.13
N ASN A 282 42.52 13.98 11.87
CA ASN A 282 41.56 12.96 11.45
C ASN A 282 41.69 12.60 9.95
N PRO A 283 42.60 11.67 9.59
CA PRO A 283 42.85 11.27 8.20
C PRO A 283 41.73 10.43 7.55
N ASN A 284 40.76 9.93 8.33
CA ASN A 284 39.92 8.78 7.94
C ASN A 284 38.59 9.11 7.22
N LEU A 285 38.28 10.37 6.90
CA LEU A 285 36.95 10.71 6.33
C LEU A 285 36.78 10.29 4.85
N ASN A 286 37.85 10.28 4.07
CA ASN A 286 37.84 9.72 2.71
C ASN A 286 37.96 8.19 2.72
N ASP A 287 38.60 7.62 3.75
CA ASP A 287 38.77 6.17 3.92
C ASP A 287 37.42 5.46 4.12
N SER A 288 36.45 6.09 4.78
CA SER A 288 35.07 5.59 4.85
C SER A 288 34.46 5.44 3.45
N ILE A 289 34.58 6.44 2.58
CA ILE A 289 34.02 6.39 1.21
C ILE A 289 34.70 5.28 0.39
N ALA A 290 36.02 5.13 0.52
CA ALA A 290 36.76 4.04 -0.11
C ALA A 290 36.25 2.66 0.37
N ALA A 291 36.02 2.49 1.68
CA ALA A 291 35.47 1.26 2.24
C ALA A 291 34.04 0.98 1.74
N TYR A 292 33.22 2.02 1.54
CA TYR A 292 31.89 1.86 0.96
C TYR A 292 31.99 1.31 -0.47
N LEU A 293 32.81 1.96 -1.30
CA LEU A 293 33.04 1.58 -2.70
C LEU A 293 33.60 0.16 -2.81
N GLU A 294 34.58 -0.19 -1.97
CA GLU A 294 35.14 -1.55 -1.92
C GLU A 294 34.07 -2.60 -1.60
N SER A 295 33.12 -2.29 -0.73
CA SER A 295 32.06 -3.22 -0.36
C SER A 295 31.19 -3.68 -1.55
N VAL A 296 31.07 -2.85 -2.59
CA VAL A 296 30.33 -3.20 -3.84
C VAL A 296 31.25 -3.58 -5.00
N GLY A 297 32.54 -3.85 -4.72
CA GLY A 297 33.51 -4.38 -5.68
C GLY A 297 34.28 -3.34 -6.50
N PHE A 298 34.26 -2.06 -6.10
CA PHE A 298 35.16 -1.06 -6.67
C PHE A 298 36.56 -1.14 -6.04
N GLY A 299 37.59 -0.70 -6.77
CA GLY A 299 38.96 -0.70 -6.25
C GLY A 299 39.23 0.43 -5.25
N ALA A 300 40.20 0.24 -4.35
CA ALA A 300 40.59 1.22 -3.34
C ALA A 300 41.08 2.59 -3.89
N ASN A 301 41.36 2.67 -5.20
CA ASN A 301 41.79 3.89 -5.88
C ASN A 301 40.71 4.53 -6.76
N GLU A 302 39.45 4.07 -6.68
CA GLU A 302 38.37 4.74 -7.40
C GLU A 302 38.20 6.17 -6.90
N PRO A 303 38.00 7.15 -7.81
CA PRO A 303 37.86 8.53 -7.40
C PRO A 303 36.58 8.67 -6.58
N TYR A 304 36.65 9.45 -5.51
CA TYR A 304 35.51 9.77 -4.64
C TYR A 304 34.37 10.49 -5.37
N THR A 305 34.58 10.94 -6.61
CA THR A 305 33.54 11.43 -7.53
C THR A 305 32.67 10.31 -8.12
N THR A 306 33.02 9.05 -7.88
CA THR A 306 32.20 7.89 -8.24
C THR A 306 30.96 7.87 -7.34
N PRO A 307 29.73 7.81 -7.88
CA PRO A 307 28.53 7.80 -7.07
C PRO A 307 28.55 6.66 -6.03
N TRP A 308 28.47 7.01 -4.74
CA TRP A 308 28.66 6.09 -3.63
C TRP A 308 27.42 5.93 -2.73
N CYS A 309 26.25 6.44 -3.14
CA CYS A 309 25.00 6.29 -2.37
C CYS A 309 24.60 4.83 -2.13
N ALA A 310 24.64 4.00 -3.18
CA ALA A 310 24.32 2.57 -3.09
C ALA A 310 25.42 1.77 -2.38
N ALA A 311 26.67 2.19 -2.55
CA ALA A 311 27.82 1.62 -1.86
C ALA A 311 27.74 1.85 -0.33
N PHE A 312 27.30 3.04 0.08
CA PHE A 312 27.02 3.37 1.48
C PHE A 312 25.94 2.46 2.08
N VAL A 313 24.80 2.32 1.40
CA VAL A 313 23.70 1.42 1.86
C VAL A 313 24.19 -0.02 1.99
N HIS A 314 24.94 -0.51 1.00
CA HIS A 314 25.56 -1.84 1.06
C HIS A 314 26.46 -2.00 2.27
N TRP A 315 27.38 -1.05 2.48
CA TRP A 315 28.32 -1.09 3.59
C TRP A 315 27.62 -1.04 4.95
N CYS A 316 26.59 -0.20 5.13
CA CYS A 316 25.82 -0.15 6.36
C CYS A 316 25.17 -1.50 6.69
N LEU A 317 24.60 -2.18 5.70
CA LEU A 317 24.01 -3.51 5.89
C LEU A 317 25.06 -4.58 6.22
N LYS A 318 26.25 -4.50 5.61
CA LYS A 318 27.35 -5.44 5.90
C LYS A 318 27.98 -5.22 7.29
N ASN A 319 27.86 -4.03 7.86
CA ASN A 319 28.56 -3.63 9.08
C ASN A 319 27.62 -3.32 10.27
N CYS A 320 26.35 -3.69 10.17
CA CYS A 320 25.38 -3.44 11.25
C CYS A 320 25.33 -4.53 12.34
N GLY A 321 26.06 -5.63 12.15
CA GLY A 321 26.05 -6.75 13.09
C GLY A 321 24.81 -7.65 12.99
N ASP A 322 23.98 -7.49 11.95
CA ASP A 322 22.88 -8.38 11.62
C ASP A 322 23.22 -9.22 10.37
N ASP A 323 23.36 -10.53 10.55
CA ASP A 323 23.70 -11.48 9.48
C ASP A 323 22.66 -11.51 8.35
N LYS A 324 21.38 -11.33 8.66
CA LYS A 324 20.30 -11.31 7.65
C LYS A 324 20.37 -10.05 6.81
N ALA A 325 20.63 -8.90 7.44
CA ALA A 325 20.85 -7.65 6.72
C ALA A 325 22.09 -7.74 5.83
N ALA A 326 23.17 -8.34 6.34
CA ALA A 326 24.39 -8.57 5.59
C ALA A 326 24.17 -9.52 4.40
N GLU A 327 23.37 -10.59 4.55
CA GLU A 327 22.99 -11.48 3.43
C GLU A 327 22.10 -10.75 2.41
N ALA A 328 21.12 -9.96 2.89
CA ALA A 328 20.23 -9.19 2.02
C ALA A 328 21.00 -8.21 1.12
N ALA A 329 22.10 -7.62 1.62
CA ALA A 329 22.98 -6.72 0.87
C ALA A 329 23.57 -7.35 -0.41
N ASP A 330 23.65 -8.68 -0.50
CA ASP A 330 24.16 -9.37 -1.69
C ASP A 330 23.10 -9.58 -2.79
N THR A 331 21.82 -9.34 -2.47
CA THR A 331 20.68 -9.53 -3.41
C THR A 331 20.70 -8.55 -4.57
N PRO A 332 20.94 -7.23 -4.37
CA PRO A 332 21.09 -6.29 -5.48
C PRO A 332 22.26 -6.63 -6.40
N LYS A 333 22.02 -6.66 -7.72
CA LYS A 333 22.99 -6.97 -8.77
C LYS A 333 22.86 -5.98 -9.94
N PRO A 334 23.87 -5.12 -10.19
CA PRO A 334 24.99 -4.82 -9.30
C PRO A 334 24.54 -3.97 -8.09
N ALA A 335 25.09 -4.23 -6.90
CA ALA A 335 24.75 -3.51 -5.67
C ALA A 335 25.15 -2.03 -5.68
N SER A 336 26.05 -1.63 -6.60
CA SER A 336 26.45 -0.25 -6.83
C SER A 336 25.37 0.62 -7.51
N GLN A 337 24.26 0.04 -8.00
CA GLN A 337 23.19 0.78 -8.66
C GLN A 337 21.97 0.97 -7.75
N ALA A 338 21.52 2.22 -7.59
CA ALA A 338 20.36 2.56 -6.75
C ALA A 338 19.10 1.75 -7.11
N LYS A 339 18.77 1.61 -8.41
CA LYS A 339 17.61 0.83 -8.87
C LYS A 339 17.67 -0.65 -8.53
N ALA A 340 18.87 -1.24 -8.42
CA ALA A 340 19.02 -2.67 -8.12
C ALA A 340 18.49 -3.02 -6.71
N TRP A 341 18.42 -2.03 -5.81
CA TRP A 341 17.88 -2.20 -4.47
C TRP A 341 16.37 -2.51 -4.44
N LEU A 342 15.62 -2.20 -5.52
CA LEU A 342 14.23 -2.60 -5.67
C LEU A 342 14.03 -4.12 -5.85
N MET A 343 15.10 -4.88 -6.08
CA MET A 343 15.07 -6.34 -6.23
C MET A 343 15.03 -7.10 -4.90
N LEU A 344 15.21 -6.41 -3.77
CA LEU A 344 14.94 -7.01 -2.46
C LEU A 344 13.49 -7.51 -2.42
N PRO A 345 13.25 -8.72 -1.88
CA PRO A 345 11.95 -9.39 -2.00
C PRO A 345 10.86 -8.72 -1.16
N GLU A 346 11.25 -8.09 -0.05
CA GLU A 346 10.30 -7.51 0.89
C GLU A 346 10.00 -6.04 0.56
N ALA A 347 8.94 -5.83 -0.20
CA ALA A 347 8.37 -4.50 -0.42
C ALA A 347 7.64 -4.01 0.83
N VAL A 348 7.87 -2.74 1.19
CA VAL A 348 7.26 -2.10 2.35
C VAL A 348 6.79 -0.68 2.01
N GLY A 349 5.98 -0.07 2.89
CA GLY A 349 5.67 1.37 2.85
C GLY A 349 6.80 2.25 3.39
N PRO A 350 6.69 3.59 3.27
CA PRO A 350 7.65 4.54 3.83
C PRO A 350 7.65 4.45 5.36
N GLN A 351 8.64 3.77 5.92
CA GLN A 351 8.80 3.57 7.37
C GLN A 351 10.26 3.68 7.76
N LYS A 352 10.55 4.15 8.98
CA LYS A 352 11.92 4.33 9.47
C LYS A 352 12.74 3.05 9.32
N GLY A 353 13.96 3.18 8.81
CA GLY A 353 14.87 2.07 8.51
C GLY A 353 14.70 1.43 7.14
N ALA A 354 13.59 1.63 6.43
CA ALA A 354 13.42 1.06 5.09
C ALA A 354 14.42 1.67 4.09
N ILE A 355 14.86 0.87 3.13
CA ILE A 355 15.69 1.31 2.01
C ILE A 355 14.78 1.96 0.98
N ALA A 356 14.90 3.26 0.77
CA ALA A 356 14.14 4.01 -0.23
C ALA A 356 14.97 4.22 -1.50
N VAL A 357 14.37 3.93 -2.65
CA VAL A 357 14.98 4.17 -3.96
C VAL A 357 14.29 5.33 -4.62
N LYS A 358 15.03 6.40 -4.93
CA LYS A 358 14.55 7.61 -5.59
C LYS A 358 14.85 7.59 -7.09
N LYS A 359 13.93 8.09 -7.91
CA LYS A 359 14.14 8.26 -9.35
C LYS A 359 15.24 9.29 -9.65
N SER A 360 16.02 9.03 -10.70
CA SER A 360 16.93 10.02 -11.30
C SER A 360 16.17 10.87 -12.31
N HIS A 361 16.46 12.18 -12.33
CA HIS A 361 16.00 13.08 -13.39
C HIS A 361 16.97 13.10 -14.60
N ASP A 362 18.13 12.46 -14.48
CA ASP A 362 19.11 12.30 -15.54
C ASP A 362 19.24 10.82 -15.94
N PRO A 363 19.01 10.47 -17.22
CA PRO A 363 19.00 9.08 -17.69
C PRO A 363 20.36 8.38 -17.59
N ARG A 364 21.46 9.13 -17.36
CA ARG A 364 22.80 8.57 -17.16
C ARG A 364 22.97 7.90 -15.80
N TYR A 365 22.10 8.20 -14.84
CA TYR A 365 22.18 7.68 -13.47
C TYR A 365 21.00 6.77 -13.15
N THR A 366 21.24 5.78 -12.31
CA THR A 366 20.21 4.80 -11.95
C THR A 366 19.18 5.33 -10.94
N GLY A 367 19.46 6.43 -10.26
CA GLY A 367 18.65 6.94 -9.16
C GLY A 367 19.51 7.29 -7.96
N HIS A 368 18.85 7.49 -6.83
CA HIS A 368 19.48 7.66 -5.52
C HIS A 368 18.90 6.65 -4.54
N VAL A 369 19.66 6.28 -3.50
CA VAL A 369 19.20 5.31 -2.49
C VAL A 369 19.70 5.73 -1.11
N GLY A 370 18.87 5.52 -0.09
CA GLY A 370 19.19 5.81 1.30
C GLY A 370 18.19 5.13 2.23
N PHE A 371 18.37 5.33 3.53
CA PHE A 371 17.45 4.81 4.54
C PHE A 371 16.41 5.88 4.90
N VAL A 372 15.16 5.49 5.03
CA VAL A 372 14.12 6.37 5.56
C VAL A 372 14.45 6.66 7.02
N ASP A 373 14.67 7.92 7.36
CA ASP A 373 14.84 8.38 8.73
C ASP A 373 13.50 8.88 9.31
N ALA A 374 12.76 9.66 8.53
CA ALA A 374 11.46 10.19 8.92
C ALA A 374 10.52 10.32 7.71
N VAL A 375 9.23 10.38 8.01
CA VAL A 375 8.14 10.62 7.04
C VAL A 375 7.31 11.75 7.61
N SER A 376 7.03 12.77 6.81
CA SER A 376 6.19 13.90 7.25
C SER A 376 4.81 13.42 7.71
N ASP A 377 4.13 14.25 8.50
CA ASP A 377 2.80 13.92 9.05
C ASP A 377 1.75 13.70 7.95
N ASP A 378 1.86 14.42 6.84
CA ASP A 378 0.99 14.28 5.66
C ASP A 378 1.48 13.24 4.64
N GLY A 379 2.63 12.59 4.90
CA GLY A 379 3.25 11.60 4.02
C GLY A 379 3.77 12.16 2.68
N SER A 380 3.78 13.48 2.49
CA SER A 380 4.21 14.12 1.25
C SER A 380 5.73 14.23 1.12
N GLU A 381 6.45 14.14 2.24
CA GLU A 381 7.90 14.28 2.32
C GLU A 381 8.53 13.09 3.05
N ILE A 382 9.69 12.67 2.55
CA ILE A 382 10.51 11.57 3.07
C ILE A 382 11.88 12.12 3.38
N THR A 383 12.30 12.02 4.64
CA THR A 383 13.68 12.32 5.05
C THR A 383 14.51 11.05 4.87
N LEU A 384 15.51 11.12 4.00
CA LEU A 384 16.48 10.04 3.81
C LEU A 384 17.80 10.35 4.50
N LEU A 385 18.28 9.39 5.29
CA LEU A 385 19.68 9.30 5.69
C LEU A 385 20.45 8.52 4.61
N GLY A 386 21.37 9.21 3.93
CA GLY A 386 22.10 8.60 2.81
C GLY A 386 23.45 9.25 2.56
N GLY A 387 24.32 8.49 1.89
CA GLY A 387 25.61 8.95 1.38
C GLY A 387 25.50 9.60 0.00
N ASN A 388 26.56 10.28 -0.44
CA ASN A 388 26.64 11.01 -1.70
C ASN A 388 25.48 12.02 -1.86
N GLN A 389 25.16 12.72 -0.76
CA GLN A 389 24.09 13.72 -0.74
C GLN A 389 24.66 15.12 -0.48
N SER A 390 24.26 16.10 -1.29
CA SER A 390 24.55 17.51 -1.01
C SER A 390 23.56 18.05 0.05
N PRO A 391 24.04 18.68 1.14
CA PRO A 391 23.23 19.04 2.31
C PRO A 391 22.27 20.23 2.09
N SER A 392 22.41 21.00 1.02
CA SER A 392 21.57 22.17 0.72
C SER A 392 21.30 22.30 -0.78
N GLU A 393 20.11 22.80 -1.13
CA GLU A 393 19.84 23.27 -2.49
C GLU A 393 20.74 24.48 -2.80
N GLY A 394 21.54 24.39 -3.86
CA GLY A 394 22.52 25.44 -4.22
C GLY A 394 24.00 25.02 -4.12
N GLY A 395 24.28 23.78 -3.72
CA GLY A 395 25.63 23.19 -3.74
C GLY A 395 26.25 23.03 -2.36
N GLY A 396 27.31 22.23 -2.32
CA GLY A 396 28.01 21.79 -1.12
C GLY A 396 28.72 20.47 -1.41
N VAL A 397 29.69 20.09 -0.58
CA VAL A 397 30.39 18.82 -0.80
C VAL A 397 29.49 17.66 -0.36
N ASP A 398 29.38 16.65 -1.20
CA ASP A 398 28.55 15.47 -0.95
C ASP A 398 29.05 14.71 0.30
N ARG A 399 28.10 14.22 1.09
CA ARG A 399 28.35 13.67 2.43
C ARG A 399 27.29 12.67 2.83
N VAL A 400 27.51 12.02 3.97
CA VAL A 400 26.45 11.31 4.70
C VAL A 400 25.64 12.35 5.46
N CYS A 401 24.37 12.53 5.12
CA CYS A 401 23.48 13.45 5.83
C CYS A 401 22.01 13.06 5.69
N LEU A 402 21.16 13.74 6.46
CA LEU A 402 19.72 13.77 6.25
C LEU A 402 19.36 14.71 5.11
N LYS A 403 18.41 14.30 4.26
CA LYS A 403 17.84 15.15 3.21
C LYS A 403 16.38 14.82 2.96
N VAL A 404 15.57 15.86 2.85
CA VAL A 404 14.14 15.75 2.57
C VAL A 404 13.92 15.64 1.06
N TYR A 405 13.04 14.73 0.67
CA TYR A 405 12.62 14.53 -0.71
C TYR A 405 11.10 14.38 -0.80
N PRO A 406 10.46 14.81 -1.90
CA PRO A 406 9.06 14.51 -2.14
C PRO A 406 8.81 12.99 -2.20
N ALA A 407 7.75 12.50 -1.55
CA ALA A 407 7.37 11.09 -1.61
C ALA A 407 7.08 10.62 -3.05
N ALA A 408 6.62 11.51 -3.92
CA ALA A 408 6.38 11.26 -5.35
C ALA A 408 7.66 11.02 -6.18
N ASP A 409 8.84 11.26 -5.60
CA ASP A 409 10.12 10.94 -6.23
C ASP A 409 10.62 9.54 -5.90
N MET A 410 9.96 8.82 -4.98
CA MET A 410 10.35 7.47 -4.58
C MET A 410 9.76 6.44 -5.53
N LEU A 411 10.62 5.57 -6.05
CA LEU A 411 10.27 4.42 -6.88
C LEU A 411 9.78 3.23 -6.03
N GLY A 412 10.16 3.18 -4.76
CA GLY A 412 9.71 2.16 -3.83
C GLY A 412 10.59 2.06 -2.58
N TYR A 413 10.09 1.31 -1.59
CA TYR A 413 10.77 1.04 -0.34
C TYR A 413 10.95 -0.46 -0.15
N ARG A 414 12.07 -0.86 0.43
CA ARG A 414 12.42 -2.26 0.69
C ARG A 414 12.92 -2.46 2.10
N TRP A 415 12.56 -3.60 2.69
CA TRP A 415 13.18 -4.07 3.91
C TRP A 415 14.31 -5.05 3.57
N PRO A 416 15.51 -4.93 4.19
CA PRO A 416 16.63 -5.82 3.91
C PRO A 416 16.44 -7.18 4.59
N LYS A 417 15.54 -7.99 4.02
CA LYS A 417 15.36 -9.41 4.36
C LYS A 417 15.93 -10.27 3.23
N PRO A 418 16.71 -11.32 3.53
CA PRO A 418 17.17 -12.26 2.50
C PRO A 418 15.98 -12.99 1.89
N LYS A 419 16.14 -13.49 0.65
CA LYS A 419 15.12 -14.37 0.04
C LYS A 419 15.02 -15.64 0.89
N ASP A 420 13.81 -16.00 1.31
CA ASP A 420 13.56 -17.29 1.95
C ASP A 420 14.02 -18.40 0.99
N ARG A 421 14.87 -19.31 1.47
CA ARG A 421 15.48 -20.38 0.66
C ARG A 421 14.50 -21.50 0.33
#